data_AF-A0A529VUL4-F1
#
_entry.id   AF-A0A529VUL4-F1
#
_cell.length_a   1.000
_cell.length_b   1.000
_cell.length_c   1.000
_cell.angle_alpha   90.00
_cell.angle_beta   90.00
_cell.angle_gamma   90.00
#
_symmetry.space_group_name_H-M   'P 1'
#
loop_
_entity.id
_entity.type
_entity.pdbx_description
1 polymer ?
#
loop_
_entity_poly.entity_id
_entity_poly.type
_entity_poly.pdbx_seq_one_letter_code
_entity_poly.pdbx_strand_id
1 'polypeptide(L)'
;GTLWLENYVSKYPHTVLLISHDRDLLNRAVNSIVHLDQKKLTFWRGGYDQFERQLTEQRELQEKGRVKQEAQRKHMESFVERFRAKASKARQAQSRLKALEKLKPIAAVVNDTVRPFSFPEPVKTVASPIVALNGVNVGYTEGNPILKKMTLRIDADDRIALLGANGNGKSTFAK
;
A
#
# COMPACT_ATOMS: atom_id res chain seq x y z
N GLY A 1 6.04 12.93 19.29
CA GLY A 1 4.96 12.07 19.82
C GLY A 1 5.33 10.61 19.63
N THR A 2 5.50 10.19 18.38
CA THR A 2 5.76 8.79 17.98
C THR A 2 6.99 8.17 18.64
N LEU A 3 8.10 8.93 18.78
CA LEU A 3 9.33 8.42 19.38
C LEU A 3 9.19 7.93 20.83
N TRP A 4 8.29 8.55 21.63
CA TRP A 4 8.03 8.07 22.99
C TRP A 4 7.29 6.74 22.97
N LEU A 5 6.28 6.62 22.11
CA LEU A 5 5.48 5.40 21.97
C LEU A 5 6.33 4.24 21.42
N GLU A 6 7.15 4.50 20.41
CA GLU A 6 8.13 3.55 19.85
C GLU A 6 9.01 2.96 20.97
N ASN A 7 9.60 3.83 21.78
CA ASN A 7 10.48 3.45 22.88
C ASN A 7 9.73 2.73 24.01
N TYR A 8 8.50 3.14 24.31
CA TYR A 8 7.68 2.51 25.34
C TYR A 8 7.30 1.08 24.93
N VAL A 9 6.79 0.90 23.71
CA VAL A 9 6.35 -0.41 23.19
C VAL A 9 7.53 -1.35 23.02
N SER A 10 8.66 -0.89 22.48
CA SER A 10 9.85 -1.75 22.29
C SER A 10 10.47 -2.27 23.60
N LYS A 11 10.29 -1.55 24.71
CA LYS A 11 10.77 -1.96 26.05
C LYS A 11 9.69 -2.59 26.92
N TYR A 12 8.47 -2.71 26.42
CA TYR A 12 7.35 -3.18 27.21
C TYR A 12 7.53 -4.67 27.56
N PRO A 13 7.42 -5.06 28.85
CA PRO A 13 7.76 -6.42 29.29
C PRO A 13 6.70 -7.48 28.93
N HIS A 14 5.54 -7.07 28.39
CA HIS A 14 4.45 -7.96 28.04
C HIS A 14 4.15 -7.93 26.54
N THR A 15 3.24 -8.79 26.10
CA THR A 15 2.81 -8.84 24.69
C THR A 15 1.90 -7.67 24.36
N VAL A 16 2.21 -6.96 23.27
CA VAL A 16 1.38 -5.87 22.72
C VAL A 16 0.87 -6.28 21.35
N LEU A 17 -0.43 -6.14 21.12
CA LEU A 17 -1.02 -6.17 19.79
C LEU A 17 -1.22 -4.73 19.32
N LEU A 18 -0.47 -4.34 18.29
CA LEU A 18 -0.50 -2.99 17.73
C LEU A 18 -1.07 -3.03 16.30
N ILE A 19 -2.02 -2.14 16.01
CA ILE A 19 -2.53 -1.89 14.66
C ILE A 19 -2.01 -0.52 14.23
N SER A 20 -1.24 -0.47 13.15
CA SER A 20 -0.64 0.76 12.64
C SER A 20 -0.48 0.70 11.13
N HIS A 21 -0.56 1.87 10.48
CA HIS A 21 -0.16 2.07 9.08
C HIS A 21 1.20 2.76 8.94
N ASP A 22 1.81 3.16 10.06
CA ASP A 22 3.13 3.79 10.11
C ASP A 22 4.23 2.71 10.06
N ARG A 23 4.98 2.67 8.95
CA ARG A 23 6.04 1.70 8.69
C ARG A 23 7.22 1.87 9.66
N ASP A 24 7.60 3.10 9.98
CA ASP A 24 8.72 3.40 10.88
C ASP A 24 8.42 2.92 12.30
N LEU A 25 7.20 3.20 12.80
CA LEU A 25 6.74 2.70 14.08
C LEU A 25 6.79 1.17 14.13
N LEU A 26 6.26 0.48 13.10
CA LEU A 26 6.25 -0.98 13.06
C LEU A 26 7.67 -1.56 13.02
N ASN A 27 8.57 -0.99 12.21
CA ASN A 27 9.96 -1.46 12.13
C ASN A 27 10.73 -1.31 13.46
N ARG A 28 10.38 -0.32 14.29
CA ARG A 28 11.10 -0.04 15.55
C ARG A 28 10.45 -0.66 16.78
N ALA A 29 9.12 -0.81 16.78
CA ALA A 29 8.38 -1.17 17.98
C ALA A 29 7.94 -2.64 18.03
N VAL A 30 7.83 -3.32 16.88
CA VAL A 30 7.36 -4.72 16.83
C VAL A 30 8.46 -5.68 16.35
N ASN A 31 8.33 -6.95 16.73
CA ASN A 31 9.26 -8.02 16.34
C ASN A 31 8.64 -9.02 15.35
N SER A 32 7.34 -8.89 15.08
CA SER A 32 6.56 -9.78 14.22
C SER A 32 5.38 -9.03 13.61
N ILE A 33 4.92 -9.48 12.44
CA ILE A 33 3.75 -8.94 11.74
C ILE A 33 2.70 -10.03 11.60
N VAL A 34 1.46 -9.69 11.95
CA VAL A 34 0.28 -10.49 11.60
C VAL A 34 -0.39 -9.83 10.39
N HIS A 35 -0.26 -10.47 9.23
CA HIS A 35 -0.81 -9.96 7.98
C HIS A 35 -2.22 -10.54 7.76
N LEU A 36 -3.22 -9.66 7.72
CA LEU A 36 -4.59 -9.99 7.36
C LEU A 36 -4.80 -9.73 5.87
N ASP A 37 -4.99 -10.80 5.10
CA ASP A 37 -5.27 -10.73 3.66
C ASP A 37 -6.29 -11.80 3.28
N GLN A 38 -7.26 -11.45 2.43
CA GLN A 38 -8.33 -12.37 1.98
C GLN A 38 -9.01 -13.16 3.12
N LYS A 39 -9.33 -12.48 4.24
CA LYS A 39 -9.90 -13.09 5.47
C LYS A 39 -9.01 -14.16 6.13
N LYS A 40 -7.71 -14.18 5.81
CA LYS A 40 -6.73 -15.09 6.39
C LYS A 40 -5.65 -14.30 7.12
N LEU A 41 -5.30 -14.78 8.33
CA LEU A 41 -4.17 -14.25 9.10
C LEU A 41 -2.94 -15.10 8.82
N THR A 42 -1.82 -14.45 8.49
CA THR A 42 -0.52 -15.09 8.31
C THR A 42 0.51 -14.41 9.20
N PHE A 43 1.28 -15.19 9.95
CA PHE A 43 2.30 -14.68 10.87
C PHE A 43 3.66 -14.61 10.18
N TRP A 44 4.36 -13.49 10.37
CA TRP A 44 5.68 -13.21 9.82
C TRP A 44 6.60 -12.73 10.94
N ARG A 45 7.81 -13.27 11.02
CA ARG A 45 8.83 -12.78 11.97
C ARG A 45 9.60 -11.62 11.36
N GLY A 46 9.90 -10.63 12.20
CA GLY A 46 10.64 -9.43 11.81
C GLY A 46 9.78 -8.17 11.78
N GLY A 47 10.44 -7.06 11.43
CA GLY A 47 9.79 -5.77 11.19
C GLY A 47 8.99 -5.74 9.88
N TYR A 48 8.35 -4.59 9.63
CA TYR A 48 7.52 -4.38 8.45
C TYR A 48 8.27 -4.52 7.13
N ASP A 49 9.49 -3.99 7.01
CA ASP A 49 10.25 -4.03 5.75
C ASP A 49 10.62 -5.46 5.36
N GLN A 50 10.99 -6.27 6.36
CA GLN A 50 11.27 -7.70 6.14
C GLN A 50 10.01 -8.44 5.68
N PHE A 51 8.86 -8.14 6.31
CA PHE A 51 7.57 -8.66 5.89
C PHE A 51 7.22 -8.26 4.45
N GLU A 52 7.34 -6.97 4.08
CA GLU A 52 7.01 -6.47 2.74
C GLU A 52 7.89 -7.13 1.68
N ARG A 53 9.19 -7.28 1.95
CA ARG A 53 10.12 -7.98 1.07
C ARG A 53 9.72 -9.46 0.89
N GLN A 54 9.51 -10.19 1.98
CA GLN A 54 9.15 -11.60 1.92
C GLN A 54 7.80 -11.83 1.23
N LEU A 55 6.83 -10.95 1.47
CA LEU A 55 5.53 -10.99 0.79
C LEU A 55 5.68 -10.77 -0.72
N THR A 56 6.52 -9.82 -1.12
CA THR A 56 6.81 -9.55 -2.54
C THR A 56 7.49 -10.75 -3.19
N GLU A 57 8.52 -11.32 -2.57
CA GLU A 57 9.21 -12.53 -3.05
C GLU A 57 8.23 -13.72 -3.18
N GLN A 58 7.36 -13.92 -2.19
CA GLN A 58 6.34 -14.98 -2.22
C GLN A 58 5.34 -14.79 -3.37
N ARG A 59 4.88 -13.55 -3.59
CA ARG A 59 3.96 -13.20 -4.69
C ARG A 59 4.62 -13.42 -6.05
N GLU A 60 5.88 -13.03 -6.22
CA GLU A 60 6.63 -13.28 -7.45
C GLU A 60 6.79 -14.78 -7.74
N LEU A 61 7.11 -15.59 -6.72
CA LEU A 61 7.23 -17.03 -6.86
C LEU A 61 5.88 -17.67 -7.25
N GLN A 62 4.80 -17.20 -6.62
CA GLN A 62 3.45 -17.64 -6.95
C GLN A 62 3.09 -17.30 -8.40
N GLU A 63 3.39 -16.09 -8.85
CA GLU A 63 3.12 -15.65 -10.22
C GLU A 63 3.95 -16.43 -11.25
N LYS A 64 5.24 -16.67 -10.98
CA LYS A 64 6.09 -17.54 -11.83
C LYS A 64 5.52 -18.95 -11.92
N GLY A 65 5.07 -19.53 -10.80
CA GLY A 65 4.42 -20.84 -10.76
C GLY A 65 3.13 -20.85 -11.58
N ARG A 66 2.33 -19.78 -11.46
CA ARG A 66 1.10 -19.58 -12.20
C ARG A 66 1.33 -19.56 -13.71
N VAL A 67 2.25 -18.71 -14.18
CA VAL A 67 2.59 -18.58 -15.61
C VAL A 67 3.07 -19.92 -16.17
N LYS A 68 3.91 -20.66 -15.44
CA LYS A 68 4.35 -22.02 -15.83
C LYS A 68 3.18 -22.99 -15.95
N GLN A 69 2.27 -23.00 -14.97
CA GLN A 69 1.10 -23.88 -14.99
C GLN A 69 0.16 -23.53 -16.15
N GLU A 70 -0.06 -22.24 -16.40
CA GLU A 70 -0.88 -21.75 -17.50
C GLU A 70 -0.29 -22.14 -18.87
N ALA A 71 1.03 -22.00 -19.05
CA ALA A 71 1.72 -22.40 -20.27
C ALA A 71 1.61 -23.92 -20.52
N GLN A 72 1.81 -24.74 -19.48
CA GLN A 72 1.65 -26.20 -19.57
C GLN A 72 0.20 -26.58 -19.93
N ARG A 73 -0.76 -25.91 -19.31
CA ARG A 73 -2.19 -26.12 -19.58
C ARG A 73 -2.52 -25.81 -21.05
N LYS A 74 -2.13 -24.62 -21.54
CA LYS A 74 -2.32 -24.22 -22.95
C LYS A 74 -1.66 -25.20 -23.91
N HIS A 75 -0.45 -25.68 -23.60
CA HIS A 75 0.24 -26.66 -24.43
C HIS A 75 -0.54 -27.97 -24.52
N MET A 76 -1.00 -28.51 -23.40
CA MET A 76 -1.81 -29.73 -23.35
C MET A 76 -3.15 -29.56 -24.07
N GLU A 77 -3.84 -28.44 -23.86
CA GLU A 77 -5.11 -28.10 -24.54
C GLU A 77 -4.91 -28.07 -26.05
N SER A 78 -3.88 -27.38 -26.54
CA SER A 78 -3.58 -27.30 -27.98
C SER A 78 -3.23 -28.67 -28.60
N PHE A 79 -2.66 -29.58 -27.82
CA PHE A 79 -2.39 -30.95 -28.30
C PHE A 79 -3.67 -31.75 -28.38
N VAL A 80 -4.51 -31.67 -27.36
CA VAL A 80 -5.81 -32.35 -27.34
C VAL A 80 -6.64 -31.87 -28.53
N GLU A 81 -6.75 -30.57 -28.73
CA GLU A 81 -7.49 -29.97 -29.84
C GLU A 81 -7.00 -30.46 -31.21
N ARG A 82 -5.69 -30.41 -31.47
CA ARG A 82 -5.10 -30.81 -32.75
C ARG A 82 -5.20 -32.29 -33.05
N PHE A 83 -5.18 -33.15 -32.02
CA PHE A 83 -5.05 -34.61 -32.21
C PHE A 83 -6.26 -35.41 -31.71
N ARG A 84 -7.36 -34.76 -31.29
CA ARG A 84 -8.57 -35.44 -30.80
C ARG A 84 -9.16 -36.42 -31.80
N ALA A 85 -9.16 -36.05 -33.08
CA ALA A 85 -9.76 -36.81 -34.17
C ALA A 85 -8.78 -37.78 -34.87
N LYS A 86 -7.49 -37.77 -34.50
CA LYS A 86 -6.47 -38.62 -35.15
C LYS A 86 -6.33 -39.95 -34.41
N ALA A 87 -6.76 -41.04 -35.04
CA ALA A 87 -6.76 -42.39 -34.44
C ALA A 87 -5.41 -42.80 -33.82
N SER A 88 -4.28 -42.51 -34.49
CA SER A 88 -2.95 -42.85 -33.99
C SER A 88 -2.50 -42.05 -32.75
N LYS A 89 -3.19 -40.96 -32.41
CA LYS A 89 -2.88 -40.09 -31.26
C LYS A 89 -4.01 -39.99 -30.23
N ALA A 90 -5.15 -40.66 -30.47
CA ALA A 90 -6.34 -40.62 -29.63
C ALA A 90 -6.05 -40.98 -28.16
N ARG A 91 -5.28 -42.04 -27.90
CA ARG A 91 -4.91 -42.44 -26.53
C ARG A 91 -4.08 -41.38 -25.79
N GLN A 92 -3.17 -40.70 -26.50
CA GLN A 92 -2.35 -39.62 -25.94
C GLN A 92 -3.20 -38.37 -25.66
N ALA A 93 -4.12 -38.02 -26.56
CA ALA A 93 -5.05 -36.90 -26.36
C ALA A 93 -5.99 -37.16 -25.17
N GLN A 94 -6.58 -38.35 -25.05
CA GLN A 94 -7.42 -38.72 -23.91
C GLN A 94 -6.65 -38.69 -22.57
N SER A 95 -5.40 -39.16 -22.55
CA SER A 95 -4.56 -39.11 -21.35
C SER A 95 -4.30 -37.67 -20.89
N ARG A 96 -3.98 -36.76 -21.82
CA ARG A 96 -3.78 -35.34 -21.51
C ARG A 96 -5.06 -34.62 -21.09
N LEU A 97 -6.20 -34.97 -21.69
CA LEU A 97 -7.50 -34.45 -21.26
C LEU A 97 -7.80 -34.82 -19.79
N LYS A 98 -7.60 -36.09 -19.41
CA LYS A 98 -7.74 -36.53 -18.02
C LYS A 98 -6.75 -35.85 -17.07
N ALA A 99 -5.56 -35.50 -17.54
CA ALA A 99 -4.58 -34.76 -16.75
C ALA A 99 -4.98 -33.28 -16.57
N LEU A 100 -5.59 -32.66 -17.58
CA LEU A 100 -6.18 -31.30 -17.49
C LEU A 100 -7.31 -31.24 -16.46
N GLU A 101 -8.19 -32.25 -16.42
CA GLU A 101 -9.28 -32.32 -15.43
C GLU A 101 -8.77 -32.43 -13.98
N LYS A 102 -7.57 -32.99 -13.78
CA LYS A 102 -6.94 -33.14 -12.46
C LYS A 102 -6.09 -31.93 -12.04
N LEU A 103 -5.79 -31.02 -12.97
CA LEU A 103 -5.05 -29.81 -12.65
C LEU A 103 -5.93 -28.88 -11.82
N LYS A 104 -5.48 -28.55 -10.61
CA LYS A 104 -6.17 -27.60 -9.73
C LYS A 104 -6.29 -26.24 -10.42
N PRO A 105 -7.42 -25.52 -10.24
CA PRO A 105 -7.55 -24.17 -10.75
C PRO A 105 -6.42 -23.30 -10.21
N ILE A 106 -5.89 -22.46 -11.10
CA ILE A 106 -4.93 -21.43 -10.76
C ILE A 106 -5.60 -20.51 -9.73
N ALA A 107 -5.03 -20.41 -8.52
CA ALA A 107 -5.47 -19.39 -7.58
C ALA A 107 -5.20 -18.02 -8.24
N ALA A 108 -6.26 -17.24 -8.46
CA ALA A 108 -6.12 -15.90 -8.98
C ALA A 108 -5.32 -15.07 -7.97
N VAL A 109 -4.15 -14.57 -8.37
CA VAL A 109 -3.49 -13.52 -7.61
C VAL A 109 -4.36 -12.29 -7.78
N VAL A 110 -5.09 -11.93 -6.73
CA VAL A 110 -5.79 -10.64 -6.68
C VAL A 110 -4.70 -9.60 -6.52
N ASN A 111 -4.31 -8.98 -7.63
CA ASN A 111 -3.45 -7.82 -7.58
C ASN A 111 -4.29 -6.68 -7.01
N ASP A 112 -3.99 -6.27 -5.77
CA ASP A 112 -4.47 -4.99 -5.25
C ASP A 112 -3.83 -3.89 -6.10
N THR A 113 -4.56 -3.43 -7.12
CA THR A 113 -4.15 -2.28 -7.90
C THR A 113 -4.25 -1.05 -7.02
N VAL A 114 -3.11 -0.50 -6.60
CA VAL A 114 -3.06 0.84 -6.03
C VAL A 114 -3.61 1.80 -7.08
N ARG A 115 -4.79 2.37 -6.81
CA ARG A 115 -5.37 3.34 -7.74
C ARG A 115 -4.49 4.58 -7.74
N PRO A 116 -4.03 5.06 -8.91
CA PRO A 116 -3.26 6.30 -8.96
C PRO A 116 -4.15 7.43 -8.45
N PHE A 117 -3.64 8.15 -7.45
CA PHE A 117 -4.27 9.37 -6.97
C PHE A 117 -3.74 10.53 -7.83
N SER A 118 -4.62 11.16 -8.59
CA SER A 118 -4.28 12.30 -9.43
C SER A 118 -5.15 13.49 -9.05
N PHE A 119 -4.54 14.67 -9.03
CA PHE A 119 -5.28 15.92 -8.92
C PHE A 119 -5.63 16.41 -10.33
N PRO A 120 -6.84 16.95 -10.54
CA PRO A 120 -7.16 17.60 -11.81
C PRO A 120 -6.25 18.80 -12.01
N GLU A 121 -5.87 19.06 -13.27
CA GLU A 121 -5.15 20.29 -13.61
C GLU A 121 -6.04 21.51 -13.34
N PRO A 122 -5.49 22.61 -12.80
CA PRO A 122 -6.26 23.82 -12.56
C PRO A 122 -6.74 24.43 -13.88
N VAL A 123 -8.03 24.79 -13.94
CA VAL A 123 -8.67 25.36 -15.13
C VAL A 123 -8.00 26.67 -15.58
N LYS A 124 -7.43 27.42 -14.62
CA LYS A 124 -6.65 28.64 -14.86
C LYS A 124 -5.52 28.73 -13.85
N THR A 125 -4.36 29.20 -14.29
CA THR A 125 -3.28 29.62 -13.41
C THR A 125 -3.69 30.90 -12.68
N VAL A 126 -3.69 30.85 -11.35
CA VAL A 126 -3.97 32.01 -10.50
C VAL A 126 -2.76 32.95 -10.53
N ALA A 127 -2.99 34.26 -10.57
CA ALA A 127 -1.92 35.23 -10.49
C ALA A 127 -1.29 35.23 -9.09
N SER A 128 0.04 35.26 -9.03
CA SER A 128 0.80 35.34 -7.79
C SER A 128 0.80 36.77 -7.21
N PRO A 129 0.66 36.95 -5.87
CA PRO A 129 0.46 35.91 -4.87
C PRO A 129 -0.99 35.46 -4.77
N ILE A 130 -1.21 34.20 -4.44
CA ILE A 130 -2.53 33.66 -4.12
C ILE A 130 -2.98 34.16 -2.75
N VAL A 131 -2.06 34.22 -1.78
CA VAL A 131 -2.32 34.72 -0.43
C VAL A 131 -1.21 35.68 -0.01
N ALA A 132 -1.59 36.83 0.53
CA ALA A 132 -0.66 37.77 1.16
C ALA A 132 -1.24 38.24 2.50
N LEU A 133 -0.51 37.96 3.59
CA LEU A 133 -0.81 38.39 4.95
C LEU A 133 0.28 39.37 5.39
N ASN A 134 -0.10 40.45 6.07
CA ASN A 134 0.85 41.40 6.64
C ASN A 134 0.46 41.76 8.08
N GLY A 135 1.25 41.32 9.05
CA GLY A 135 1.07 41.62 10.47
C GLY A 135 -0.24 41.10 11.08
N VAL A 136 -0.85 40.05 10.52
CA VAL A 136 -2.18 39.57 10.91
C VAL A 136 -2.13 38.73 12.18
N ASN A 137 -3.15 38.84 13.02
CA ASN A 137 -3.37 37.97 14.18
C ASN A 137 -4.50 36.98 13.86
N VAL A 138 -4.30 35.69 14.13
CA VAL A 138 -5.26 34.62 13.82
C VAL A 138 -5.57 33.82 15.09
N GLY A 139 -6.85 33.59 15.37
CA GLY A 139 -7.33 32.84 16.52
C GLY A 139 -8.82 32.53 16.38
N TYR A 140 -9.34 31.65 17.24
CA TYR A 140 -10.76 31.25 17.20
C TYR A 140 -11.68 32.18 18.01
N THR A 141 -11.12 32.84 19.02
CA THR A 141 -11.85 33.73 19.93
C THR A 141 -11.27 35.14 19.86
N GLU A 142 -12.14 36.14 19.89
CA GLU A 142 -11.74 37.54 19.93
C GLU A 142 -10.82 37.83 21.13
N GLY A 143 -9.81 38.67 20.92
CA GLY A 143 -8.83 39.05 21.95
C GLY A 143 -7.79 37.99 22.32
N ASN A 144 -7.91 36.74 21.86
CA ASN A 144 -6.96 35.66 22.17
C ASN A 144 -6.37 34.99 20.91
N PRO A 145 -5.49 35.69 20.18
CA PRO A 145 -4.90 35.15 18.96
C PRO A 145 -3.85 34.06 19.25
N ILE A 146 -3.94 32.96 18.51
CA ILE A 146 -3.03 31.81 18.57
C ILE A 146 -1.76 32.11 17.76
N LEU A 147 -1.91 32.71 16.58
CA LEU A 147 -0.82 33.17 15.73
C LEU A 147 -0.82 34.70 15.74
N LYS A 148 0.33 35.31 15.97
CA LYS A 148 0.45 36.77 16.15
C LYS A 148 1.41 37.36 15.13
N LYS A 149 1.08 38.54 14.60
CA LYS A 149 1.91 39.32 13.65
C LYS A 149 2.41 38.49 12.47
N MET A 150 1.56 37.63 11.91
CA MET A 150 1.91 36.80 10.77
C MET A 150 2.03 37.65 9.50
N THR A 151 3.19 37.54 8.86
CA THR A 151 3.45 38.03 7.51
C THR A 151 3.83 36.83 6.65
N LEU A 152 3.06 36.56 5.61
CA LEU A 152 3.23 35.40 4.74
C LEU A 152 2.80 35.76 3.32
N ARG A 153 3.53 35.24 2.34
CA ARG A 153 3.18 35.27 0.93
C ARG A 153 3.15 33.83 0.42
N ILE A 154 2.10 33.46 -0.31
CA ILE A 154 1.95 32.14 -0.96
C ILE A 154 1.75 32.38 -2.45
N ASP A 155 2.63 31.81 -3.26
CA ASP A 155 2.61 31.87 -4.72
C ASP A 155 2.06 30.56 -5.33
N ALA A 156 1.71 30.58 -6.62
CA ALA A 156 0.95 29.49 -7.26
C ALA A 156 1.69 28.15 -7.38
N ASP A 157 3.01 28.17 -7.36
CA ASP A 157 3.90 27.02 -7.48
C ASP A 157 4.45 26.54 -6.12
N ASP A 158 4.11 27.22 -5.03
CA ASP A 158 4.61 26.87 -3.71
C ASP A 158 4.23 25.45 -3.27
N ARG A 159 5.12 24.85 -2.48
CA ARG A 159 4.91 23.58 -1.76
C ARG A 159 5.22 23.82 -0.30
N ILE A 160 4.18 24.03 0.50
CA ILE A 160 4.30 24.47 1.89
C ILE A 160 4.01 23.30 2.83
N ALA A 161 4.94 23.00 3.73
CA ALA A 161 4.77 22.06 4.83
C ALA A 161 4.65 22.82 6.16
N LEU A 162 3.59 22.55 6.93
CA LEU A 162 3.38 23.13 8.25
C LEU A 162 3.96 22.21 9.32
N LEU A 163 5.07 22.63 9.94
CA LEU A 163 5.77 21.87 10.97
C LEU A 163 5.57 22.50 12.35
N GLY A 164 5.58 21.67 13.39
CA GLY A 164 5.48 22.12 14.78
C GLY A 164 4.77 21.12 15.68
N ALA A 165 4.89 21.30 16.99
CA ALA A 165 4.22 20.46 17.97
C ALA A 165 2.68 20.61 17.90
N ASN A 166 1.97 19.66 18.50
CA ASN A 166 0.52 19.78 18.67
C ASN A 166 0.23 20.99 19.55
N GLY A 167 -0.78 21.79 19.17
CA GLY A 167 -1.12 23.03 19.86
C GLY A 167 -0.43 24.30 19.32
N ASN A 168 0.61 24.20 18.48
CA ASN A 168 1.31 25.38 17.93
C ASN A 168 0.55 26.13 16.81
N GLY A 169 -0.76 25.96 16.69
CA GLY A 169 -1.57 26.73 15.74
C GLY A 169 -1.52 26.27 14.26
N LYS A 170 -0.95 25.09 13.94
CA LYS A 170 -0.94 24.57 12.55
C LYS A 170 -2.34 24.48 11.92
N SER A 171 -3.31 23.93 12.68
CA SER A 171 -4.71 23.87 12.25
C SER A 171 -5.40 25.22 12.25
N THR A 172 -4.94 26.16 13.07
CA THR A 172 -5.41 27.55 13.07
C THR A 172 -4.90 28.31 11.85
N PHE A 173 -3.73 27.96 11.32
CA PHE A 173 -3.21 28.52 10.07
C PHE A 173 -3.95 27.98 8.84
N ALA A 174 -4.26 26.68 8.82
CA ALA A 174 -4.84 26.01 7.66
C ALA A 174 -6.36 26.20 7.49
N LYS A 175 -7.03 26.81 8.49
CA LYS A 175 -8.46 27.12 8.48
C LYS A 175 -8.66 28.61 8.30
#